data_AF-A0A1H1BVR2-F1
#
_entry.id   AF-A0A1H1BVR2-F1
#
_cell.length_a   1.000
_cell.length_b   1.000
_cell.length_c   1.000
_cell.angle_alpha   90.00
_cell.angle_beta   90.00
_cell.angle_gamma   90.00
#
_symmetry.space_group_name_H-M   'P 1'
#
loop_
_entity.id
_entity.type
_entity.pdbx_description
1 polymer ?
#
loop_
_entity_poly.entity_id
_entity_poly.type
_entity_poly.pdbx_seq_one_letter_code
_entity_poly.pdbx_strand_id
1 'polypeptide(L)' 'MEDVWGAVDDLIVAERIVPAMMIMRERFGDTIHEAIDRFSERYEYLRRVRPADFTKPREEDGRGVYT' A
#
# COMPACT_ATOMS: atom_id res chain seq x y z
N MET A 1 -15.47 14.91 2.09
CA MET A 1 -14.23 14.45 2.74
C MET A 1 -13.80 13.25 1.93
N GLU A 2 -12.74 13.38 1.14
CA GLU A 2 -12.26 12.30 0.27
C GLU A 2 -11.70 11.18 1.15
N ASP A 3 -12.17 9.94 0.95
CA ASP A 3 -11.68 8.80 1.72
C ASP A 3 -10.31 8.39 1.19
N VAL A 4 -9.28 9.09 1.68
CA VAL A 4 -7.88 8.89 1.27
C VAL A 4 -7.46 7.44 1.46
N TRP A 5 -7.94 6.80 2.53
CA TRP A 5 -7.62 5.40 2.82
C TRP A 5 -8.28 4.42 1.86
N GLY A 6 -9.53 4.61 1.45
CA GLY A 6 -10.16 3.78 0.43
C GLY A 6 -9.43 3.85 -0.91
N ALA A 7 -9.03 5.06 -1.33
CA ALA A 7 -8.24 5.23 -2.55
C ALA A 7 -6.86 4.55 -2.46
N VAL A 8 -6.21 4.66 -1.30
CA VAL A 8 -4.94 3.97 -1.02
C VAL A 8 -5.11 2.45 -1.01
N ASP A 9 -6.18 1.95 -0.40
CA ASP A 9 -6.47 0.51 -0.31
C ASP A 9 -6.69 -0.10 -1.70
N ASP A 10 -7.46 0.58 -2.55
CA ASP A 10 -7.69 0.16 -3.93
C ASP A 10 -6.38 0.12 -4.73
N LEU A 11 -5.49 1.10 -4.51
CA LEU A 11 -4.17 1.11 -5.14
C LEU A 11 -3.26 0.01 -4.61
N ILE A 12 -3.31 -0.29 -3.30
CA ILE A 12 -2.55 -1.38 -2.69
C ILE A 12 -3.00 -2.72 -3.28
N VAL A 13 -4.31 -2.97 -3.32
CA VAL A 13 -4.90 -4.20 -3.89
C VAL A 13 -4.55 -4.34 -5.37
N ALA A 14 -4.51 -3.23 -6.11
CA ALA A 14 -4.14 -3.20 -7.52
C ALA A 14 -2.61 -3.24 -7.77
N GLU A 15 -1.78 -3.46 -6.74
CA GLU A 15 -0.31 -3.45 -6.81
C GLU A 15 0.27 -2.12 -7.36
N ARG A 16 -0.46 -1.01 -7.22
CA ARG A 16 -0.07 0.34 -7.65
C ARG A 16 0.69 1.05 -6.52
N ILE A 17 1.87 0.52 -6.20
CA ILE A 17 2.71 0.96 -5.07
C ILE A 17 3.10 2.44 -5.16
N VAL A 18 3.63 2.89 -6.31
CA VAL A 18 4.09 4.28 -6.48
C VAL A 18 2.95 5.30 -6.28
N PRO A 19 1.78 5.14 -6.93
CA PRO A 19 0.62 6.00 -6.65
C PRO A 19 0.18 5.99 -5.18
N ALA A 20 0.14 4.82 -4.53
CA ALA A 20 -0.24 4.72 -3.11
C ALA A 20 0.73 5.50 -2.22
N MET A 21 2.04 5.36 -2.45
CA MET A 21 3.07 6.11 -1.72
C MET A 21 3.01 7.61 -1.99
N MET A 22 2.70 8.05 -3.22
CA MET A 22 2.53 9.48 -3.52
C MET A 22 1.38 10.07 -2.72
N ILE A 23 0.22 9.40 -2.70
CA ILE A 23 -0.93 9.85 -1.89
C ILE A 23 -0.55 9.91 -0.41
N MET A 24 0.16 8.91 0.10
CA MET A 24 0.59 8.91 1.50
C MET A 24 1.49 10.12 1.82
N ARG A 25 2.47 10.40 0.96
CA ARG A 25 3.37 11.56 1.12
C ARG A 25 2.62 12.89 1.01
N GLU A 26 1.73 13.04 0.03
CA GLU A 26 1.02 14.30 -0.22
C GLU A 26 -0.06 14.57 0.84
N ARG A 27 -0.74 13.54 1.33
CA ARG A 27 -1.87 13.68 2.26
C ARG A 27 -1.46 13.62 3.73
N PHE A 28 -0.43 12.85 4.07
CA PHE A 28 0.04 12.71 5.45
C PHE A 28 1.34 13.47 5.73
N GLY A 29 1.99 14.03 4.70
CA GLY A 29 3.26 14.74 4.85
C GLY A 29 4.45 13.82 5.09
N ASP A 30 4.31 12.53 4.77
CA ASP A 30 5.31 11.51 5.04
C ASP A 30 6.61 11.75 4.27
N THR A 31 7.74 11.45 4.92
CA THR A 31 8.98 11.15 4.21
C THR A 31 8.84 9.86 3.40
N ILE A 32 9.79 9.61 2.51
CA ILE A 32 9.78 8.36 1.72
C ILE A 32 9.81 7.13 2.63
N HIS A 33 10.57 7.17 3.74
CA HIS A 33 10.66 6.06 4.68
C HIS A 33 9.33 5.84 5.41
N GLU A 34 8.72 6.90 5.94
CA GLU A 34 7.42 6.80 6.62
C GLU A 34 6.32 6.31 5.68
N ALA A 35 6.34 6.70 4.41
CA ALA A 35 5.40 6.21 3.42
C ALA A 35 5.58 4.70 3.14
N ILE A 36 6.82 4.20 3.12
CA ILE A 36 7.10 2.77 2.96
C ILE A 36 6.64 1.97 4.18
N ASP A 37 6.91 2.46 5.39
CA ASP A 37 6.47 1.80 6.64
C ASP A 37 4.94 1.76 6.69
N ARG A 38 4.28 2.88 6.45
CA ARG A 38 2.82 2.99 6.43
C ARG A 38 2.18 2.15 5.33
N PHE A 39 2.81 2.08 4.16
CA PHE A 39 2.37 1.20 3.07
C PHE A 39 2.44 -0.26 3.51
N SER A 40 3.55 -0.68 4.12
CA SER A 40 3.73 -2.06 4.61
C SER A 40 2.68 -2.43 5.65
N GLU A 41 2.47 -1.57 6.65
CA GLU A 41 1.44 -1.79 7.69
C GLU A 41 0.04 -1.93 7.08
N ARG A 42 -0.29 -1.07 6.10
CA ARG A 42 -1.60 -1.10 5.45
C ARG A 42 -1.78 -2.33 4.56
N TYR A 43 -0.74 -2.71 3.83
CA TYR A 43 -0.71 -3.90 3.01
C TYR A 43 -0.97 -5.17 3.86
N GLU A 44 -0.26 -5.31 4.99
CA GLU A 44 -0.44 -6.45 5.89
C GLU A 44 -1.84 -6.48 6.51
N TYR A 45 -2.36 -5.31 6.90
CA TYR A 45 -3.73 -5.20 7.39
C TYR A 45 -4.75 -5.68 6.35
N LEU A 46 -4.68 -5.16 5.13
CA LEU A 46 -5.61 -5.51 4.05
C LEU A 46 -5.55 -6.99 3.71
N ARG A 47 -4.36 -7.58 3.70
CA ARG A 47 -4.20 -9.02 3.46
C ARG A 47 -4.83 -9.87 4.54
N ARG A 48 -4.85 -9.39 5.79
CA ARG A 48 -5.52 -10.07 6.90
C ARG A 48 -7.05 -9.92 6.84
N VAL A 49 -7.55 -8.73 6.52
CA VAL A 49 -9.00 -8.45 6.55
C VAL A 49 -9.74 -8.78 5.26
N ARG A 50 -9.03 -8.75 4.12
CA ARG A 50 -9.56 -8.97 2.77
C ARG A 50 -8.60 -9.85 1.94
N PRO A 51 -8.31 -11.08 2.39
CA PRO A 51 -7.35 -11.94 1.68
C PRO A 51 -7.78 -12.28 0.24
N ALA A 52 -9.08 -12.27 -0.06
CA ALA A 52 -9.62 -12.55 -1.39
C ALA A 52 -9.24 -11.51 -2.44
N ASP A 53 -8.92 -10.28 -2.02
CA ASP A 53 -8.50 -9.20 -2.90
C ASP A 53 -7.03 -9.35 -3.34
N PHE A 54 -6.24 -10.18 -2.63
CA PHE A 54 -4.84 -10.44 -2.95
C PHE A 54 -4.70 -11.76 -3.72
N THR A 55 -4.48 -11.66 -5.04
CA THR A 55 -4.40 -12.83 -5.92
C THR A 55 -3.03 -13.50 -5.97
N LYS A 56 -1.99 -12.85 -5.42
CA LYS A 56 -0.60 -13.34 -5.44
C LYS A 56 -0.09 -13.78 -4.05
N PRO A 57 0.76 -14.83 -4.00
CA PRO A 57 1.44 -15.24 -2.77
C PRO A 57 2.50 -14.20 -2.34
N ARG A 58 2.77 -14.13 -1.03
CA ARG A 58 3.58 -13.09 -0.36
C ARG A 58 4.99 -12.91 -0.92
N GLU A 59 5.53 -13.95 -1.53
CA GLU A 59 6.89 -14.00 -2.04
C GLU A 59 7.06 -13.29 -3.40
N GLU A 60 5.95 -13.03 -4.12
CA GLU A 60 5.98 -12.39 -5.44
C GLU A 60 5.73 -10.88 -5.40
N ASP A 61 4.92 -10.38 -4.45
CA ASP A 61 4.64 -8.95 -4.29
C ASP A 61 5.85 -8.13 -3.81
N GLY A 62 6.72 -8.71 -2.97
CA GLY A 62 7.78 -7.98 -2.26
C GLY A 62 9.08 -7.79 -3.05
N ARG A 63 9.26 -8.44 -4.21
CA ARG A 63 10.55 -8.43 -4.95
C ARG A 63 10.84 -7.13 -5.70
N GLY A 64 9.87 -6.22 -5.83
CA GLY A 64 10.01 -5.00 -6.64
C GLY A 64 10.56 -3.77 -5.92
N VAL A 65 10.76 -3.81 -4.60
CA VAL A 65 11.03 -2.59 -3.79
C VAL A 65 12.38 -2.60 -3.07
N TYR A 66 13.05 -3.76 -3.00
CA TYR A 66 14.34 -3.92 -2.30
C TYR A 66 15.39 -4.66 -3.16
N THR A 67 15.74 -4.12 -4.33
CA THR A 67 17.00 -4.45 -5.03
C THR A 67 17.59 -3.21 -5.66
#